data_AF-A0A6A0AF45-F1
#
_entry.id   AF-A0A6A0AF45-F1
#
_cell.length_a   1.000
_cell.length_b   1.000
_cell.length_c   1.000
_cell.angle_alpha   90.00
_cell.angle_beta   90.00
_cell.angle_gamma   90.00
#
_symmetry.space_group_name_H-M   'P 1'
#
loop_
_entity.id
_entity.type
_entity.pdbx_description
1 polymer ?
#
loop_
_entity_poly.entity_id
_entity_poly.type
_entity_poly.pdbx_seq_one_letter_code
_entity_poly.pdbx_strand_id
1 'polypeptide(L)'
;MPDYYRAFMRVFKDAKTGQVVLRFHKTDIVKVSQSGEVTLNTGGYLTATTQMAMNDALGFIEYKVRSYHHDAYSGSGSAWEVQGPGGSQRYADNMTLPAGPSPQAAKARADKVLKELTQMLARFSQGNLPADTHTT
;
A
#
# COMPACT_ATOMS: atom_id res chain seq x y z
N MET A 1 14.80 -1.53 13.25
CA MET A 1 13.61 -0.67 13.37
C MET A 1 12.53 -1.18 12.42
N PRO A 2 11.31 -1.50 12.88
CA PRO A 2 10.31 -2.17 12.04
C PRO A 2 9.75 -1.34 10.87
N ASP A 3 9.88 0.00 10.90
CA ASP A 3 9.06 0.86 10.04
C ASP A 3 9.86 1.81 9.11
N TYR A 4 11.18 1.64 8.99
CA TYR A 4 12.05 2.58 8.24
C TYR A 4 11.63 2.78 6.78
N TYR A 5 11.03 1.76 6.16
CA TYR A 5 10.59 1.81 4.76
C TYR A 5 9.51 2.88 4.55
N ARG A 6 8.74 3.24 5.59
CA ARG A 6 7.70 4.28 5.50
C ARG A 6 8.25 5.65 5.13
N ALA A 7 9.53 5.91 5.39
CA ALA A 7 10.21 7.14 4.96
C ALA A 7 10.18 7.33 3.41
N PHE A 8 10.08 6.23 2.66
CA PHE A 8 10.03 6.23 1.20
C PHE A 8 8.61 6.11 0.63
N MET A 9 7.59 6.09 1.49
CA MET A 9 6.19 6.09 1.08
C MET A 9 5.68 7.52 0.87
N ARG A 10 4.88 7.71 -0.17
CA ARG A 10 4.15 8.95 -0.44
C ARG A 10 2.72 8.61 -0.81
N VAL A 11 1.76 9.31 -0.23
CA VAL A 11 0.34 9.10 -0.47
C VAL A 11 -0.24 10.41 -0.97
N PHE A 12 -0.96 10.35 -2.07
CA PHE A 12 -1.58 11.53 -2.67
C PHE A 12 -2.82 11.13 -3.46
N LYS A 13 -3.68 12.13 -3.71
CA LYS A 13 -4.77 12.00 -4.66
C LYS A 13 -4.29 12.52 -6.01
N ASP A 14 -4.34 11.69 -7.04
CA ASP A 14 -3.98 12.10 -8.39
C ASP A 14 -5.00 13.12 -8.92
N ALA A 15 -4.52 14.28 -9.35
CA ALA A 15 -5.39 15.40 -9.73
C ALA A 15 -6.14 15.17 -11.05
N LYS A 16 -5.62 14.31 -11.95
CA LYS A 16 -6.21 14.05 -13.26
C LYS A 16 -7.30 12.98 -13.19
N THR A 17 -7.05 11.94 -12.41
CA THR A 17 -7.88 10.74 -12.35
C THR A 17 -8.71 10.66 -11.07
N GLY A 18 -8.39 11.46 -10.06
CA GLY A 18 -9.03 11.43 -8.74
C GLY A 18 -8.70 10.18 -7.92
N GLN A 19 -7.77 9.33 -8.38
CA GLN A 19 -7.36 8.10 -7.70
C GLN A 19 -6.52 8.41 -6.47
N VAL A 20 -6.63 7.57 -5.44
CA VAL A 20 -5.71 7.61 -4.30
C VAL A 20 -4.52 6.73 -4.64
N VAL A 21 -3.32 7.28 -4.56
CA VAL A 21 -2.09 6.59 -4.95
C VAL A 21 -1.18 6.49 -3.73
N LEU A 22 -0.76 5.27 -3.42
CA LEU A 22 0.40 5.01 -2.58
C LEU A 22 1.59 4.71 -3.49
N ARG A 23 2.57 5.60 -3.45
CA ARG A 23 3.87 5.46 -4.09
C ARG A 23 4.91 5.01 -3.09
N PHE A 24 5.71 4.01 -3.45
CA PHE A 24 6.88 3.58 -2.69
C PHE A 24 8.12 3.79 -3.55
N HIS A 25 9.07 4.58 -3.06
CA HIS A 25 10.16 5.18 -3.84
C HIS A 25 9.64 5.90 -5.10
N LYS A 26 9.63 5.23 -6.25
CA LYS A 26 9.23 5.77 -7.55
C LYS A 26 8.10 4.97 -8.21
N THR A 27 7.58 3.95 -7.53
CA THR A 27 6.56 3.04 -8.07
C THR A 27 5.23 3.27 -7.39
N ASP A 28 4.16 3.42 -8.16
CA ASP A 28 2.79 3.47 -7.67
C ASP A 28 2.32 2.05 -7.32
N ILE A 29 2.55 1.65 -6.07
CA ILE A 29 2.37 0.26 -5.62
C ILE A 29 0.92 -0.10 -5.34
N VAL A 30 0.10 0.88 -4.97
CA VAL A 30 -1.33 0.73 -4.79
C VAL A 30 -2.02 1.95 -5.37
N LYS A 31 -3.03 1.74 -6.21
CA LYS A 31 -3.93 2.78 -6.70
C LYS A 31 -5.36 2.38 -6.38
N VAL A 32 -6.11 3.26 -5.73
CA VAL A 32 -7.52 3.08 -5.45
C VAL A 32 -8.33 4.03 -6.33
N SER A 33 -9.19 3.47 -7.17
CA SER A 33 -10.06 4.24 -8.05
C SER A 33 -11.18 4.94 -7.27
N GLN A 34 -11.84 5.90 -7.90
CA GLN A 34 -13.05 6.52 -7.33
C GLN A 34 -14.22 5.54 -7.19
N SER A 35 -14.23 4.49 -8.03
CA SER A 35 -15.14 3.35 -7.94
C SER A 35 -14.71 2.32 -6.89
N GLY A 36 -13.59 2.54 -6.18
CA GLY A 36 -13.07 1.69 -5.10
C GLY A 36 -12.41 0.39 -5.53
N GLU A 37 -12.11 0.24 -6.83
CA GLU A 37 -11.22 -0.80 -7.34
C GLU A 37 -9.79 -0.50 -6.93
N VAL A 38 -9.00 -1.55 -6.72
CA VAL A 38 -7.62 -1.41 -6.24
C VAL A 38 -6.66 -2.08 -7.19
N THR A 39 -5.80 -1.31 -7.85
CA THR A 39 -4.73 -1.84 -8.69
C THR A 39 -3.44 -1.96 -7.88
N LEU A 40 -2.78 -3.12 -7.99
CA LEU A 40 -1.50 -3.39 -7.35
C LEU A 40 -0.38 -3.48 -8.38
N ASN A 41 0.79 -2.93 -8.08
CA ASN A 41 1.94 -2.96 -8.99
C ASN A 41 3.28 -2.81 -8.26
N THR A 42 4.06 -3.88 -8.14
CA THR A 42 5.42 -3.83 -7.59
C THR A 42 6.42 -3.16 -8.55
N GLY A 43 6.13 -3.10 -9.85
CA GLY A 43 7.10 -2.70 -10.87
C GLY A 43 8.29 -3.65 -10.92
N GLY A 44 8.06 -4.95 -10.67
CA GLY A 44 9.10 -5.99 -10.55
C GLY A 44 9.81 -6.08 -9.19
N TYR A 45 9.57 -5.16 -8.25
CA TYR A 45 10.24 -5.16 -6.95
C TYR A 45 9.51 -5.98 -5.89
N LEU A 46 9.65 -7.30 -5.96
CA LEU A 46 9.01 -8.26 -5.04
C LEU A 46 9.80 -8.43 -3.73
N THR A 47 10.11 -7.31 -3.07
CA THR A 47 10.90 -7.28 -1.83
C THR A 47 10.01 -7.29 -0.58
N ALA A 48 10.56 -7.69 0.56
CA ALA A 48 9.85 -7.61 1.84
C ALA A 48 9.36 -6.19 2.15
N THR A 49 10.13 -5.14 1.84
CA THR A 49 9.71 -3.76 2.07
C THR A 49 8.58 -3.32 1.15
N THR A 50 8.57 -3.76 -0.11
CA THR A 50 7.44 -3.51 -1.02
C THR A 50 6.18 -4.18 -0.49
N GLN A 51 6.30 -5.42 0.01
CA GLN A 51 5.19 -6.18 0.58
C GLN A 51 4.60 -5.47 1.81
N MET A 52 5.46 -5.04 2.73
CA MET A 52 5.06 -4.31 3.93
C MET A 52 4.37 -2.99 3.57
N ALA A 53 4.93 -2.23 2.63
CA ALA A 53 4.33 -0.98 2.16
C ALA A 53 2.96 -1.20 1.51
N MET A 54 2.78 -2.24 0.68
CA MET A 54 1.47 -2.59 0.14
C MET A 54 0.49 -2.97 1.25
N ASN A 55 0.93 -3.77 2.22
CA ASN A 55 0.08 -4.23 3.31
C ASN A 55 -0.36 -3.10 4.26
N ASP A 56 0.44 -2.04 4.42
CA ASP A 56 0.01 -0.83 5.14
C ASP A 56 -1.24 -0.21 4.49
N ALA A 57 -1.39 -0.27 3.17
CA ALA A 57 -2.60 0.21 2.49
C ALA A 57 -3.73 -0.84 2.51
N LEU A 58 -3.40 -2.09 2.17
CA LEU A 58 -4.38 -3.16 2.00
C LEU A 58 -5.06 -3.56 3.32
N GLY A 59 -4.37 -3.41 4.45
CA GLY A 59 -4.91 -3.72 5.77
C GLY A 59 -6.17 -2.91 6.11
N PHE A 60 -6.37 -1.73 5.52
CA PHE A 60 -7.57 -0.92 5.73
C PHE A 60 -8.80 -1.42 4.97
N ILE A 61 -8.60 -2.29 3.99
CA ILE A 61 -9.63 -2.74 3.04
C ILE A 61 -9.76 -4.27 2.97
N GLU A 62 -9.31 -4.96 4.02
CA GLU A 62 -9.47 -6.42 4.22
C GLU A 62 -8.73 -7.27 3.17
N TYR A 63 -7.69 -6.71 2.57
CA TYR A 63 -6.77 -7.44 1.70
C TYR A 63 -5.40 -7.57 2.36
N LYS A 64 -4.64 -8.58 1.95
CA LYS A 64 -3.26 -8.76 2.38
C LYS A 64 -2.45 -9.49 1.31
N VAL A 65 -1.22 -9.03 1.08
CA VAL A 65 -0.22 -9.73 0.27
C VAL A 65 0.61 -10.63 1.18
N ARG A 66 0.72 -11.91 0.82
CA ARG A 66 1.61 -12.90 1.46
C ARG A 66 2.65 -13.40 0.47
N SER A 67 3.81 -13.81 0.99
CA SER A 67 4.87 -14.47 0.25
C SER A 67 5.08 -15.87 0.82
N TYR A 68 5.12 -16.90 -0.03
CA TYR A 68 5.20 -18.31 0.39
C TYR A 68 6.61 -18.86 0.53
N HIS A 69 7.63 -18.11 0.11
CA HIS A 69 9.02 -18.54 0.19
C HIS A 69 9.82 -17.66 1.16
N HIS A 70 10.72 -18.30 1.92
CA HIS A 70 11.74 -17.66 2.75
C HIS A 70 12.73 -16.81 1.91
N ASP A 71 12.63 -16.94 0.60
CA ASP A 71 13.45 -16.38 -0.45
C ASP A 71 12.66 -15.35 -1.27
N ALA A 72 12.05 -14.38 -0.56
CA ALA A 72 11.58 -13.09 -1.10
C ALA A 72 12.66 -12.25 -1.84
N TYR A 73 13.83 -12.84 -2.07
CA TYR A 73 14.95 -12.34 -2.86
C TYR A 73 15.02 -12.90 -4.29
N SER A 74 14.26 -13.96 -4.64
CA SER A 74 14.45 -14.66 -5.93
C SER A 74 13.89 -13.96 -7.16
N GLY A 75 13.27 -12.78 -7.02
CA GLY A 75 12.76 -12.00 -8.17
C GLY A 75 11.62 -12.65 -8.95
N SER A 76 11.20 -13.86 -8.58
CA SER A 76 10.07 -14.53 -9.20
C SER A 76 8.78 -14.15 -8.48
N GLY A 77 7.95 -13.34 -9.14
CA GLY A 77 6.60 -12.99 -8.67
C GLY A 77 5.66 -14.18 -8.50
N SER A 78 6.13 -15.40 -8.79
CA SER A 78 5.39 -16.64 -8.59
C SER A 78 5.09 -17.01 -7.15
N ALA A 79 5.76 -16.38 -6.17
CA ALA A 79 5.64 -16.75 -4.76
C ALA A 79 4.70 -15.84 -3.94
N TRP A 80 4.12 -14.80 -4.53
CA TRP A 80 3.22 -13.88 -3.83
C TRP A 80 1.75 -14.22 -4.12
N GLU A 81 0.91 -14.09 -3.11
CA GLU A 81 -0.55 -14.15 -3.24
C GLU A 81 -1.20 -12.95 -2.57
N VAL A 82 -2.34 -12.55 -3.13
CA VAL A 82 -3.27 -11.62 -2.50
C VAL A 82 -4.40 -12.43 -1.87
N GLN A 83 -4.60 -12.24 -0.58
CA GLN A 83 -5.72 -12.77 0.18
C GLN A 83 -6.75 -11.67 0.39
N GLY A 84 -8.03 -12.00 0.21
CA GLY A 84 -9.13 -11.09 0.48
C GLY A 84 -10.46 -11.82 0.69
N PRO A 85 -11.60 -11.11 0.70
CA PRO A 85 -12.90 -11.68 1.01
C PRO A 85 -13.35 -12.81 0.06
N GLY A 86 -12.89 -12.78 -1.19
CA GLY A 86 -13.19 -13.80 -2.20
C GLY A 86 -12.20 -14.98 -2.24
N GLY A 87 -11.29 -15.08 -1.28
CA GLY A 87 -10.24 -16.08 -1.24
C GLY A 87 -8.85 -15.56 -1.62
N SER A 88 -7.93 -16.50 -1.86
CA SER A 88 -6.55 -16.21 -2.27
C SER A 88 -6.40 -16.30 -3.78
N GLN A 89 -5.60 -15.42 -4.36
CA GLN A 89 -5.22 -15.46 -5.76
C GLN A 89 -3.74 -15.12 -5.92
N ARG A 90 -3.11 -15.67 -6.95
CA ARG A 90 -1.71 -15.37 -7.27
C ARG A 90 -1.54 -13.89 -7.58
N TYR A 91 -0.50 -13.29 -7.01
CA TYR A 91 -0.14 -11.91 -7.30
C TYR A 91 0.38 -11.78 -8.74
N ALA A 92 -0.02 -10.71 -9.41
CA ALA A 92 0.56 -10.25 -10.66
C ALA A 92 0.59 -8.72 -10.69
N ASP A 93 1.63 -8.14 -11.29
CA ASP A 93 1.68 -6.69 -11.50
C ASP A 93 0.50 -6.23 -12.38
N ASN A 94 -0.06 -5.08 -12.01
CA ASN A 94 -1.25 -4.47 -12.60
C ASN A 94 -2.55 -5.27 -12.39
N MET A 95 -2.57 -6.25 -11.48
CA MET A 95 -3.82 -6.89 -11.09
C MET A 95 -4.75 -5.89 -10.40
N THR A 96 -6.05 -6.04 -10.66
CA THR A 96 -7.10 -5.22 -10.04
C THR A 96 -7.92 -6.08 -9.11
N LEU A 97 -8.04 -5.63 -7.86
CA LEU A 97 -8.93 -6.19 -6.87
C LEU A 97 -10.29 -5.51 -7.00
N PRO A 98 -11.39 -6.28 -6.94
CA PRO A 98 -12.71 -5.74 -7.13
C PRO A 98 -13.06 -4.71 -6.05
N ALA A 99 -13.88 -3.75 -6.46
CA ALA A 99 -14.62 -2.90 -5.53
C ALA A 99 -15.36 -3.76 -4.49
N GLY A 100 -15.58 -3.20 -3.29
CA GLY A 100 -16.42 -3.85 -2.29
C GLY A 100 -17.84 -4.14 -2.83
N PRO A 101 -18.69 -4.86 -2.07
CA PRO A 101 -19.97 -5.36 -2.56
C PRO A 101 -20.99 -4.27 -2.98
N SER A 102 -20.70 -2.99 -2.70
CA SER A 102 -21.53 -1.87 -3.15
C SER A 102 -20.70 -0.65 -3.56
N PRO A 103 -21.21 0.23 -4.44
CA PRO A 103 -20.54 1.48 -4.83
C PRO A 103 -20.23 2.40 -3.64
N GLN A 104 -21.13 2.48 -2.64
CA GLN A 104 -20.90 3.26 -1.42
C GLN A 104 -19.74 2.67 -0.60
N ALA A 105 -19.67 1.34 -0.45
CA ALA A 105 -18.57 0.68 0.23
C ALA A 105 -17.24 0.90 -0.50
N ALA A 106 -17.29 0.95 -1.83
CA ALA A 106 -16.13 1.14 -2.67
C ALA A 106 -15.57 2.58 -2.58
N LYS A 107 -16.44 3.60 -2.62
CA LYS A 107 -16.03 4.99 -2.36
C LYS A 107 -15.46 5.17 -0.95
N ALA A 108 -16.11 4.57 0.06
CA ALA A 108 -15.64 4.62 1.43
C ALA A 108 -14.24 3.99 1.60
N ARG A 109 -13.90 2.95 0.83
CA ARG A 109 -12.55 2.37 0.81
C ARG A 109 -11.48 3.37 0.37
N ALA A 110 -11.70 4.10 -0.74
CA ALA A 110 -10.74 5.07 -1.24
C ALA A 110 -10.47 6.20 -0.23
N ASP A 111 -11.55 6.77 0.31
CA ASP A 111 -11.47 7.86 1.28
C ASP A 111 -10.82 7.39 2.60
N LYS A 112 -11.10 6.15 3.03
CA LYS A 112 -10.47 5.52 4.20
C LYS A 112 -8.97 5.31 3.99
N VAL A 113 -8.56 4.70 2.87
CA VAL A 113 -7.14 4.45 2.56
C VAL A 113 -6.35 5.75 2.55
N LEU A 114 -6.86 6.80 1.88
CA LEU A 114 -6.21 8.11 1.86
C LEU A 114 -6.05 8.67 3.27
N LYS A 115 -7.13 8.71 4.05
CA LYS A 115 -7.13 9.29 5.40
C LYS A 115 -6.15 8.55 6.32
N GLU A 116 -6.28 7.22 6.42
CA GLU A 116 -5.50 6.42 7.37
C GLU A 116 -4.01 6.41 7.01
N LEU A 117 -3.66 6.26 5.74
CA LEU A 117 -2.26 6.31 5.31
C LEU A 117 -1.65 7.70 5.52
N THR A 118 -2.39 8.78 5.22
CA THR A 118 -1.90 10.14 5.46
C THR A 118 -1.63 10.37 6.94
N GLN A 119 -2.55 9.94 7.81
CA GLN A 119 -2.36 10.02 9.27
C GLN A 119 -1.19 9.16 9.75
N MET A 120 -1.04 7.95 9.23
CA MET A 120 0.08 7.06 9.55
C MET A 120 1.43 7.70 9.21
N LEU A 121 1.57 8.26 8.00
CA LEU A 121 2.81 8.90 7.56
C LEU A 121 3.09 10.19 8.34
N ALA A 122 2.07 10.97 8.69
CA ALA A 122 2.24 12.16 9.54
C ALA A 122 2.74 11.78 10.94
N ARG A 123 2.18 10.74 11.56
CA ARG A 123 2.65 10.24 12.87
C ARG A 123 4.09 9.74 12.81
N PHE A 124 4.46 9.05 11.73
CA PHE A 124 5.84 8.63 11.51
C PHE A 124 6.80 9.83 11.43
N SER A 125 6.44 10.91 10.72
CA SER A 125 7.27 12.12 10.68
C SER A 125 7.40 12.83 12.03
N GLN A 126 6.35 12.84 12.85
CA GLN A 126 6.37 13.50 14.17
C GLN A 126 7.15 12.70 15.21
N GLY A 127 7.12 11.37 15.15
CA GLY A 127 7.92 10.50 16.02
C GLY A 127 9.40 10.40 15.63
N ASN A 128 9.82 11.04 14.54
CA ASN A 128 11.17 10.97 13.98
C ASN A 128 11.83 12.36 13.87
N LEU A 129 11.32 13.36 14.58
CA LEU A 129 12.05 14.60 14.81
C LEU A 129 13.28 14.28 15.67
N PRO A 130 14.52 14.57 15.22
CA PRO A 130 15.62 14.65 16.17
C PRO A 130 15.23 15.70 17.22
N ALA A 131 15.42 15.38 18.49
CA ALA A 131 15.36 16.39 19.53
C ALA A 131 16.40 17.45 19.17
N ASP A 132 15.96 18.58 18.64
CA ASP A 132 16.81 19.77 18.51
C ASP A 132 17.21 20.15 19.92
N THR A 133 18.41 19.74 20.30
CA THR A 133 19.16 20.26 21.45
C THR A 133 19.41 21.75 21.20
N HIS A 134 18.43 22.57 21.53
CA HIS A 134 18.67 23.95 21.91
C HIS A 134 19.27 23.94 23.31
N THR A 135 20.60 23.78 23.32
CA THR A 135 21.41 24.17 24.48
C THR A 135 21.35 25.69 24.58
N THR A 136 21.09 26.13 25.80
CA THR A 136 20.90 27.51 26.24
C THR A 136 22.19 28.33 26.14
#